data_AF-A0A075MVS1-F1
#
_entry.id   AF-A0A075MVS1-F1
#
_cell.length_a   1.000
_cell.length_b   1.000
_cell.length_c   1.000
_cell.angle_alpha   90.00
_cell.angle_beta   90.00
_cell.angle_gamma   90.00
#
_symmetry.space_group_name_H-M   'P 1'
#
loop_
_entity.id
_entity.type
_entity.pdbx_description
1 polymer ?
#
loop_
_entity_poly.entity_id
_entity_poly.type
_entity_poly.pdbx_seq_one_letter_code
_entity_poly.pdbx_strand_id
1 'polypeptide(L)'
;MSRLGRYEKVVILAMLATGLVTASMTMAVAPRAFAQAAVSAAAQLSSTESIQPTDTAPVVVTMNSNDYINAGVTHSNTSNTGDVVVNEPGAYLIVAAGQVGKTSGNNTTCNVDLWLRQNDKDVANSNTRASVISTNDTIVLVSQAILLLNKGDKINTMVSVSATDQGCGLINTAPAGEPDIPAIIFSIARIGD
;
A
#
# COMPACT_ATOMS: atom_id res chain seq x y z
N MET A 1 57.87 -64.60 50.21
CA MET A 1 56.85 -64.74 49.14
C MET A 1 56.34 -63.34 48.84
N SER A 2 56.22 -62.81 47.64
CA SER A 2 56.66 -63.09 46.27
C SER A 2 56.20 -61.85 45.47
N ARG A 3 56.96 -61.34 44.51
CA ARG A 3 56.60 -60.16 43.69
C ARG A 3 56.14 -60.59 42.29
N LEU A 4 55.65 -59.62 41.50
CA LEU A 4 55.17 -59.71 40.10
C LEU A 4 53.82 -60.41 39.94
N GLY A 5 52.99 -60.10 38.92
CA GLY A 5 53.11 -59.02 37.94
C GLY A 5 52.44 -59.33 36.60
N ARG A 6 51.59 -58.40 36.12
CA ARG A 6 51.40 -57.99 34.71
C ARG A 6 51.48 -59.05 33.57
N TYR A 7 50.30 -59.30 32.99
CA TYR A 7 49.99 -59.70 31.59
C TYR A 7 50.20 -61.15 31.08
N GLU A 8 49.23 -61.52 30.21
CA GLU A 8 49.35 -62.17 28.88
C GLU A 8 48.95 -63.66 28.63
N LYS A 9 48.08 -63.78 27.59
CA LYS A 9 47.97 -64.81 26.52
C LYS A 9 47.16 -66.11 26.73
N VAL A 10 46.26 -66.35 25.75
CA VAL A 10 45.53 -67.57 25.26
C VAL A 10 44.09 -67.18 24.82
N VAL A 11 43.48 -67.54 23.67
CA VAL A 11 43.93 -68.13 22.37
C VAL A 11 42.95 -67.78 21.21
N ILE A 12 43.44 -67.11 20.16
CA ILE A 12 43.30 -67.38 18.69
C ILE A 12 41.92 -67.45 17.95
N LEU A 13 41.78 -66.58 16.91
CA LEU A 13 41.02 -66.65 15.62
C LEU A 13 39.46 -66.85 15.59
N ALA A 14 38.70 -66.41 14.57
CA ALA A 14 39.06 -65.92 13.21
C ALA A 14 38.14 -64.81 12.62
N MET A 15 38.78 -63.88 11.89
CA MET A 15 38.44 -63.19 10.62
C MET A 15 36.99 -62.92 10.11
N LEU A 16 36.83 -61.65 9.69
CA LEU A 16 36.11 -61.12 8.50
C LEU A 16 34.60 -61.38 8.30
N ALA A 17 33.83 -60.28 8.34
CA ALA A 17 33.08 -59.80 7.17
C ALA A 17 32.83 -58.28 7.27
N THR A 18 33.20 -57.51 6.25
CA THR A 18 32.91 -56.08 6.13
C THR A 18 31.44 -55.86 5.79
N GLY A 19 30.65 -55.36 6.75
CA GLY A 19 29.27 -54.96 6.56
C GLY A 19 29.12 -53.44 6.49
N LEU A 20 29.22 -52.87 5.29
CA LEU A 20 28.94 -51.44 5.06
C LEU A 20 27.42 -51.22 5.13
N VAL A 21 26.91 -50.63 6.23
CA VAL A 21 25.52 -50.20 6.32
C VAL A 21 25.47 -48.68 6.44
N THR A 22 24.90 -48.08 5.41
CA THR A 22 24.72 -46.64 5.20
C THR A 22 24.14 -45.93 6.42
N ALA A 23 24.75 -44.81 6.81
CA ALA A 23 24.12 -43.85 7.70
C ALA A 23 22.88 -43.27 6.99
N SER A 24 21.70 -43.72 7.42
CA SER A 24 20.42 -43.18 6.94
C SER A 24 20.31 -41.72 7.37
N MET A 25 20.68 -40.79 6.47
CA MET A 25 20.26 -39.39 6.58
C MET A 25 18.74 -39.33 6.44
N THR A 26 18.04 -39.52 7.57
CA THR A 26 16.67 -39.05 7.71
C THR A 26 16.71 -37.53 7.64
N MET A 27 16.64 -37.02 6.41
CA MET A 27 16.23 -35.64 6.13
C MET A 27 14.90 -35.45 6.86
N ALA A 28 14.95 -34.79 8.02
CA ALA A 28 13.77 -34.24 8.65
C ALA A 28 13.30 -33.10 7.75
N VAL A 29 12.57 -33.45 6.69
CA VAL A 29 11.76 -32.51 5.94
C VAL A 29 10.68 -32.06 6.89
N ALA A 30 11.01 -31.05 7.70
CA ALA A 30 9.99 -30.27 8.38
C ALA A 30 8.96 -29.90 7.31
N PRO A 31 7.66 -30.16 7.52
CA PRO A 31 6.66 -29.64 6.61
C PRO A 31 6.95 -28.15 6.49
N ARG A 32 7.03 -27.64 5.26
CA ARG A 32 7.06 -26.19 5.06
C ARG A 32 5.77 -25.71 5.70
N ALA A 33 5.88 -25.18 6.93
CA ALA A 33 4.83 -24.37 7.49
C ALA A 33 4.51 -23.35 6.40
N PHE A 34 3.21 -23.17 6.12
CA PHE A 34 2.78 -22.05 5.33
C PHE A 34 3.19 -20.82 6.15
N ALA A 35 4.41 -20.33 5.89
CA ALA A 35 4.84 -19.06 6.38
C ALA A 35 3.83 -18.09 5.81
N GLN A 36 2.95 -17.58 6.68
CA GLN A 36 2.02 -16.52 6.36
C GLN A 36 2.86 -15.48 5.64
N ALA A 37 2.63 -15.31 4.33
CA ALA A 37 3.42 -14.36 3.55
C ALA A 37 3.30 -13.01 4.28
N ALA A 38 4.45 -12.38 4.57
CA ALA A 38 4.45 -11.12 5.29
C ALA A 38 3.47 -10.18 4.59
N VAL A 39 2.46 -9.71 5.33
CA VAL A 39 1.37 -8.95 4.73
C VAL A 39 1.98 -7.65 4.24
N SER A 40 2.07 -7.49 2.92
CA SER A 40 2.80 -6.37 2.32
C SER A 40 2.20 -5.05 2.77
N ALA A 41 3.05 -4.10 3.16
CA ALA A 41 2.66 -2.80 3.66
C ALA A 41 1.64 -2.13 2.74
N ALA A 42 0.42 -1.90 3.22
CA ALA A 42 -0.67 -1.39 2.39
C ALA A 42 -1.75 -0.66 3.19
N ALA A 43 -2.41 0.29 2.53
CA ALA A 43 -3.61 0.94 2.99
C ALA A 43 -4.57 1.21 1.82
N GLN A 44 -5.87 1.17 2.10
CA GLN A 44 -6.92 1.76 1.29
C GLN A 44 -7.72 2.73 2.17
N LEU A 45 -7.94 3.92 1.67
CA LEU A 45 -8.63 5.01 2.34
C LEU A 45 -9.68 5.58 1.39
N SER A 46 -10.74 6.18 1.94
CA SER A 46 -11.72 6.92 1.14
C SER A 46 -12.12 8.25 1.77
N SER A 47 -12.67 9.13 0.94
CA SER A 47 -13.38 10.33 1.38
C SER A 47 -14.85 10.23 1.00
N THR A 48 -15.71 10.05 2.00
CA THR A 48 -17.18 10.02 1.83
C THR A 48 -17.80 11.42 1.83
N GLU A 49 -16.97 12.47 1.78
CA GLU A 49 -17.38 13.87 1.71
C GLU A 49 -16.88 14.50 0.41
N SER A 50 -17.71 15.31 -0.24
CA SER A 50 -17.32 16.07 -1.45
C SER A 50 -16.25 17.11 -1.13
N ILE A 51 -15.23 17.19 -1.97
CA ILE A 51 -14.09 18.12 -1.84
C ILE A 51 -14.14 19.07 -3.03
N GLN A 52 -14.69 20.25 -2.78
CA GLN A 52 -14.91 21.30 -3.78
C GLN A 52 -14.05 22.52 -3.39
N PRO A 53 -12.88 22.75 -4.02
CA PRO A 53 -11.98 23.82 -3.62
C PRO A 53 -12.61 25.21 -3.77
N THR A 54 -12.41 26.06 -2.76
CA THR A 54 -12.88 27.45 -2.75
C THR A 54 -11.87 28.44 -3.35
N ASP A 55 -10.67 27.96 -3.67
CA ASP A 55 -9.63 28.65 -4.42
C ASP A 55 -9.22 27.79 -5.64
N THR A 56 -8.62 28.43 -6.64
CA THR A 56 -7.97 27.77 -7.78
C THR A 56 -6.58 27.24 -7.43
N ALA A 57 -5.99 27.71 -6.31
CA ALA A 57 -4.78 27.16 -5.73
C ALA A 57 -4.95 25.66 -5.35
N PRO A 58 -3.90 24.83 -5.45
CA PRO A 58 -3.96 23.43 -5.04
C PRO A 58 -4.30 23.24 -3.57
N VAL A 59 -5.23 22.34 -3.27
CA VAL A 59 -5.57 21.91 -1.91
C VAL A 59 -5.27 20.42 -1.72
N VAL A 60 -4.90 20.05 -0.50
CA VAL A 60 -4.70 18.65 -0.10
C VAL A 60 -6.07 17.97 -0.04
N VAL A 61 -6.18 16.80 -0.66
CA VAL A 61 -7.36 15.93 -0.60
C VAL A 61 -7.39 15.22 0.76
N THR A 62 -8.48 15.39 1.50
CA THR A 62 -8.68 14.82 2.84
C THR A 62 -9.48 13.53 2.80
N MET A 63 -9.09 12.56 3.62
CA MET A 63 -9.68 11.22 3.74
C MET A 63 -10.29 11.05 5.14
N ASN A 64 -11.58 10.76 5.22
CA ASN A 64 -12.31 10.59 6.48
C ASN A 64 -12.52 9.11 6.87
N SER A 65 -12.25 8.17 5.95
CA SER A 65 -12.35 6.72 6.20
C SER A 65 -11.01 5.97 6.06
N ASN A 66 -10.81 4.99 6.95
CA ASN A 66 -9.71 4.04 6.94
C ASN A 66 -10.26 2.65 6.55
N ASP A 67 -10.50 2.41 5.26
CA ASP A 67 -11.15 1.19 4.77
C ASP A 67 -10.30 -0.07 5.00
N TYR A 68 -8.97 0.07 4.86
CA TYR A 68 -7.98 -0.94 5.20
C TYR A 68 -6.65 -0.27 5.55
N ILE A 69 -6.00 -0.69 6.64
CA ILE A 69 -4.61 -0.31 6.97
C ILE A 69 -3.91 -1.53 7.59
N ASN A 70 -2.66 -1.77 7.22
CA ASN A 70 -1.78 -2.71 7.92
C ASN A 70 -0.47 -2.03 8.38
N ALA A 71 0.35 -2.75 9.15
CA ALA A 71 1.42 -2.18 9.97
C ALA A 71 2.47 -1.33 9.25
N GLY A 72 2.69 -1.52 7.95
CA GLY A 72 3.69 -0.77 7.18
C GLY A 72 3.22 0.61 6.69
N VAL A 73 1.96 0.98 6.92
CA VAL A 73 1.39 2.30 6.58
C VAL A 73 0.56 2.82 7.75
N THR A 74 0.50 4.13 7.95
CA THR A 74 -0.39 4.77 8.94
C THR A 74 -1.10 5.98 8.34
N HIS A 75 -2.36 6.16 8.70
CA HIS A 75 -3.17 7.33 8.36
C HIS A 75 -4.10 7.67 9.54
N SER A 76 -4.43 8.95 9.68
CA SER A 76 -5.27 9.48 10.77
C SER A 76 -6.44 10.24 10.16
N ASN A 77 -7.66 9.75 10.38
CA ASN A 77 -8.89 10.34 9.85
C ASN A 77 -9.44 11.53 10.67
N THR A 78 -8.68 12.02 11.65
CA THR A 78 -9.07 13.18 12.50
C THR A 78 -7.99 14.26 12.62
N SER A 79 -6.76 13.99 12.16
CA SER A 79 -5.62 14.91 12.22
C SER A 79 -4.70 14.67 11.05
N ASN A 80 -4.35 15.72 10.29
CA ASN A 80 -3.62 15.65 9.03
C ASN A 80 -4.22 14.62 8.06
N THR A 81 -5.53 14.72 7.82
CA THR A 81 -6.35 13.71 7.10
C THR A 81 -6.03 13.54 5.62
N GLY A 82 -5.05 14.26 5.07
CA GLY A 82 -4.49 13.96 3.74
C GLY A 82 -3.19 13.16 3.77
N ASP A 83 -2.49 13.11 4.91
CA ASP A 83 -1.14 12.55 5.03
C ASP A 83 -1.17 11.04 5.31
N VAL A 84 -0.75 10.26 4.33
CA VAL A 84 -0.48 8.83 4.46
C VAL A 84 1.01 8.64 4.74
N VAL A 85 1.35 8.08 5.90
CA VAL A 85 2.74 7.92 6.36
C VAL A 85 3.23 6.50 6.13
N VAL A 86 4.37 6.36 5.47
CA VAL A 86 5.07 5.09 5.23
C VAL A 86 5.92 4.71 6.45
N ASN A 87 5.72 3.51 6.98
CA ASN A 87 6.47 3.01 8.14
C ASN A 87 7.60 2.01 7.79
N GLU A 88 7.57 1.45 6.58
CA GLU A 88 8.55 0.49 6.06
C GLU A 88 9.08 0.98 4.71
N PRO A 89 10.41 1.00 4.47
CA PRO A 89 10.94 1.43 3.18
C PRO A 89 10.66 0.39 2.08
N GLY A 90 10.61 0.84 0.82
CA GLY A 90 10.52 -0.04 -0.36
C GLY A 90 9.87 0.64 -1.56
N ALA A 91 9.61 -0.14 -2.60
CA ALA A 91 8.85 0.31 -3.77
C ALA A 91 7.34 0.17 -3.51
N TYR A 92 6.59 1.25 -3.72
CA TYR A 92 5.14 1.32 -3.52
C TYR A 92 4.41 1.67 -4.81
N LEU A 93 3.36 0.93 -5.15
CA LEU A 93 2.33 1.38 -6.07
C LEU A 93 1.34 2.25 -5.29
N ILE A 94 1.07 3.45 -5.81
CA ILE A 94 0.09 4.40 -5.29
C ILE A 94 -0.92 4.69 -6.38
N VAL A 95 -2.21 4.69 -6.03
CA VAL A 95 -3.34 5.02 -6.91
C VAL A 95 -4.30 5.93 -6.16
N ALA A 96 -4.57 7.10 -6.73
CA ALA A 96 -5.55 8.07 -6.26
C ALA A 96 -6.63 8.22 -7.34
N ALA A 97 -7.82 7.66 -7.08
CA ALA A 97 -8.95 7.63 -8.01
C ALA A 97 -10.05 8.56 -7.51
N GLY A 98 -10.06 9.80 -8.00
CA GLY A 98 -11.01 10.84 -7.64
C GLY A 98 -12.26 10.82 -8.52
N GLN A 99 -13.44 10.86 -7.90
CA GLN A 99 -14.73 11.00 -8.59
C GLN A 99 -14.96 12.48 -8.95
N VAL A 100 -14.48 12.90 -10.12
CA VAL A 100 -14.62 14.28 -10.59
C VAL A 100 -16.07 14.58 -10.99
N GLY A 101 -16.54 15.77 -10.63
CA GLY A 101 -17.84 16.31 -11.03
C GLY A 101 -17.97 17.81 -10.70
N LYS A 102 -19.19 18.34 -10.84
CA LYS A 102 -19.54 19.74 -10.50
C LYS A 102 -20.99 19.88 -10.06
N THR A 103 -21.29 20.78 -9.13
CA THR A 103 -22.65 20.96 -8.58
C THR A 103 -23.42 22.17 -9.13
N SER A 104 -22.78 23.08 -9.87
CA SER A 104 -23.46 24.22 -10.51
C SER A 104 -22.81 24.61 -11.85
N GLY A 105 -23.37 25.63 -12.54
CA GLY A 105 -22.80 26.17 -13.77
C GLY A 105 -22.88 25.25 -14.99
N ASN A 106 -24.06 24.71 -15.31
CA ASN A 106 -24.24 23.93 -16.53
C ASN A 106 -23.82 24.69 -17.80
N ASN A 107 -23.18 24.00 -18.75
CA ASN A 107 -22.66 24.51 -20.03
C ASN A 107 -21.38 25.37 -19.95
N THR A 108 -20.71 25.42 -18.80
CA THR A 108 -19.34 25.98 -18.69
C THR A 108 -18.34 24.88 -18.39
N THR A 109 -17.19 24.89 -19.05
CA THR A 109 -16.12 23.92 -18.78
C THR A 109 -15.43 24.23 -17.47
N CYS A 110 -15.30 23.22 -16.62
CA CYS A 110 -14.44 23.26 -15.44
C CYS A 110 -13.41 22.15 -15.52
N ASN A 111 -12.13 22.50 -15.42
CA ASN A 111 -11.05 21.54 -15.34
C ASN A 111 -10.78 21.21 -13.88
N VAL A 112 -10.61 19.92 -13.59
CA VAL A 112 -10.17 19.41 -12.29
C VAL A 112 -8.88 18.63 -12.52
N ASP A 113 -7.83 19.01 -11.81
CA ASP A 113 -6.52 18.38 -11.84
C ASP A 113 -6.31 17.52 -10.58
N LEU A 114 -5.65 16.37 -10.72
CA LEU A 114 -5.37 15.44 -9.62
C LEU A 114 -3.95 14.88 -9.75
N TRP A 115 -3.14 15.01 -8.69
CA TRP A 115 -1.76 14.51 -8.65
C TRP A 115 -1.30 14.06 -7.27
N LEU A 116 -0.16 13.38 -7.22
CA LEU A 116 0.46 12.90 -5.98
C LEU A 116 1.55 13.86 -5.51
N ARG A 117 1.74 13.94 -4.20
CA ARG A 117 2.77 14.74 -3.54
C ARG A 117 3.46 13.91 -2.45
N GLN A 118 4.78 14.00 -2.40
CA GLN A 118 5.65 13.31 -1.43
C GLN A 118 6.41 14.38 -0.63
N ASN A 119 6.30 14.39 0.69
CA ASN A 119 7.02 15.31 1.58
C ASN A 119 6.96 16.77 1.09
N ASP A 120 5.74 17.28 0.91
CA ASP A 120 5.43 18.65 0.42
C ASP A 120 5.93 18.99 -1.00
N LYS A 121 6.48 18.02 -1.74
CA LYS A 121 6.92 18.16 -3.13
C LYS A 121 6.04 17.37 -4.09
N ASP A 122 5.57 18.01 -5.15
CA ASP A 122 4.76 17.36 -6.18
C ASP A 122 5.57 16.26 -6.92
N VAL A 123 4.94 15.10 -7.08
CA VAL A 123 5.53 13.94 -7.77
C VAL A 123 5.48 14.18 -9.27
N ALA A 124 6.67 14.22 -9.89
CA ALA A 124 6.80 14.46 -11.33
C ALA A 124 6.00 13.42 -12.15
N ASN A 125 5.34 13.89 -13.21
CA ASN A 125 4.51 13.09 -14.12
C ASN A 125 3.31 12.36 -13.47
N SER A 126 2.87 12.75 -12.26
CA SER A 126 1.67 12.18 -11.63
C SER A 126 0.37 12.94 -11.93
N ASN A 127 0.44 14.15 -12.52
CA ASN A 127 -0.74 14.98 -12.72
C ASN A 127 -1.61 14.52 -13.89
N THR A 128 -2.93 14.59 -13.68
CA THR A 128 -3.98 14.18 -14.60
C THR A 128 -5.10 15.22 -14.58
N ARG A 129 -5.85 15.36 -15.68
CA ARG A 129 -6.94 16.34 -15.81
C ARG A 129 -8.20 15.70 -16.35
N ALA A 130 -9.33 16.03 -15.74
CA ALA A 130 -10.67 15.86 -16.31
C ALA A 130 -11.31 17.22 -16.58
N SER A 131 -12.18 17.29 -17.59
CA SER A 131 -12.98 18.48 -17.91
C SER A 131 -14.45 18.10 -17.81
N VAL A 132 -15.21 18.79 -16.96
CA VAL A 132 -16.66 18.58 -16.77
C VAL A 132 -17.43 19.84 -17.21
N ILE A 133 -18.55 19.65 -17.90
CA ILE A 133 -19.33 20.74 -18.52
C ILE A 133 -20.74 20.81 -17.91
N SER A 134 -21.33 19.65 -17.63
CA SER A 134 -22.64 19.46 -17.00
C SER A 134 -22.51 19.06 -15.54
N THR A 135 -23.53 19.39 -14.73
CA THR A 135 -23.72 18.86 -13.37
C THR A 135 -24.08 17.37 -13.34
N ASN A 136 -24.39 16.79 -14.51
CA ASN A 136 -24.59 15.35 -14.68
C ASN A 136 -23.32 14.64 -15.16
N ASP A 137 -22.21 15.35 -15.43
CA ASP A 137 -20.95 14.75 -15.83
C ASP A 137 -20.21 14.25 -14.58
N THR A 138 -19.94 12.95 -14.53
CA THR A 138 -19.11 12.32 -13.50
C THR A 138 -18.02 11.48 -14.16
N ILE A 139 -16.76 11.68 -13.77
CA ILE A 139 -15.59 11.01 -14.37
C ILE A 139 -14.66 10.53 -13.25
N VAL A 140 -14.25 9.26 -13.27
CA VAL A 140 -13.18 8.78 -12.39
C VAL A 140 -11.83 9.21 -12.98
N LEU A 141 -11.15 10.13 -12.31
CA LEU A 141 -9.82 10.62 -12.67
C LEU A 141 -8.77 9.91 -11.81
N VAL A 142 -7.81 9.24 -12.45
CA VAL A 142 -6.81 8.41 -11.76
C VAL A 142 -5.42 9.02 -11.88
N SER A 143 -4.86 9.47 -10.75
CA SER A 143 -3.44 9.73 -10.61
C SER A 143 -2.77 8.49 -10.01
N GLN A 144 -1.62 8.06 -10.55
CA GLN A 144 -0.89 6.91 -10.03
C GLN A 144 0.63 7.08 -10.18
N ALA A 145 1.39 6.43 -9.31
CA ALA A 145 2.84 6.36 -9.40
C ALA A 145 3.36 5.04 -8.81
N ILE A 146 4.56 4.64 -9.23
CA ILE A 146 5.41 3.73 -8.47
C ILE A 146 6.54 4.58 -7.89
N LEU A 147 6.66 4.61 -6.57
CA LEU A 147 7.68 5.40 -5.86
C LEU A 147 8.53 4.52 -4.96
N LEU A 148 9.83 4.84 -4.88
CA LEU A 148 10.70 4.33 -3.83
C LEU A 148 10.56 5.24 -2.61
N LEU A 149 10.03 4.71 -1.52
CA LEU A 149 9.69 5.47 -0.32
C LEU A 149 10.52 5.02 0.87
N ASN A 150 10.86 5.97 1.73
CA ASN A 150 11.55 5.74 2.99
C ASN A 150 10.56 5.70 4.15
N LYS A 151 10.98 5.08 5.26
CA LYS A 151 10.26 5.22 6.53
C LYS A 151 10.18 6.70 6.94
N GLY A 152 8.97 7.17 7.21
CA GLY A 152 8.66 8.55 7.56
C GLY A 152 8.22 9.40 6.38
N ASP A 153 8.28 8.91 5.14
CA ASP A 153 7.75 9.62 3.98
C ASP A 153 6.23 9.78 4.09
N LYS A 154 5.77 10.99 3.79
CA LYS A 154 4.37 11.36 3.67
C LYS A 154 3.96 11.38 2.20
N ILE A 155 2.89 10.68 1.87
CA ILE A 155 2.20 10.76 0.59
C ILE A 155 0.83 11.40 0.82
N ASN A 156 0.50 12.40 0.01
CA ASN A 156 -0.84 12.96 -0.05
C ASN A 156 -1.25 13.21 -1.50
N THR A 157 -2.57 13.33 -1.72
CA THR A 157 -3.14 13.65 -3.03
C THR A 157 -3.50 15.13 -3.06
N MET A 158 -3.26 15.78 -4.18
CA MET A 158 -3.56 17.19 -4.41
C MET A 158 -4.65 17.33 -5.47
N VAL A 159 -5.54 18.29 -5.28
CA VAL A 159 -6.56 18.68 -6.28
C VAL A 159 -6.52 20.19 -6.52
N SER A 160 -6.71 20.61 -7.77
CA SER A 160 -7.00 22.00 -8.13
C SER A 160 -8.12 22.09 -9.15
N VAL A 161 -8.82 23.23 -9.18
CA VAL A 161 -9.93 23.50 -10.10
C VAL A 161 -9.68 24.79 -10.88
N SER A 162 -10.13 24.86 -12.13
CA SER A 162 -10.00 26.08 -12.93
C SER A 162 -11.02 27.18 -12.59
N ALA A 163 -12.06 26.86 -11.82
CA ALA A 163 -13.11 27.78 -11.40
C ALA A 163 -13.77 27.29 -10.11
N THR A 164 -14.14 28.23 -9.23
CA THR A 164 -14.66 27.95 -7.87
C THR A 164 -16.15 28.29 -7.72
N ASP A 165 -16.72 29.07 -8.65
CA ASP A 165 -18.12 29.47 -8.71
C ASP A 165 -19.08 28.38 -9.24
N GLN A 166 -18.52 27.29 -9.76
CA GLN A 166 -19.22 26.17 -10.39
C GLN A 166 -19.33 24.92 -9.49
N GLY A 167 -18.80 24.98 -8.26
CA GLY A 167 -18.77 23.83 -7.35
C GLY A 167 -18.04 22.62 -7.95
N CYS A 168 -16.92 22.84 -8.63
CA CYS A 168 -16.13 21.75 -9.21
C CYS A 168 -15.27 21.07 -8.16
N GLY A 169 -14.89 19.82 -8.42
CA GLY A 169 -13.91 19.10 -7.61
C GLY A 169 -14.19 17.61 -7.60
N LEU A 170 -14.01 17.03 -6.42
CA LEU A 170 -14.28 15.62 -6.15
C LEU A 170 -15.65 15.51 -5.47
N ILE A 171 -16.53 14.68 -6.01
CA ILE A 171 -17.95 14.62 -5.62
C ILE A 171 -18.25 13.25 -5.02
N ASN A 172 -18.70 13.23 -3.77
CA ASN A 172 -19.36 12.07 -3.19
C ASN A 172 -20.79 11.94 -3.74
N THR A 173 -21.27 10.71 -3.91
CA THR A 173 -22.67 10.42 -4.24
C THR A 173 -23.08 9.10 -3.59
N ALA A 174 -24.21 9.09 -2.88
CA ALA A 174 -24.77 7.90 -2.24
C ALA A 174 -26.10 7.49 -2.93
N PRO A 175 -26.09 6.58 -3.93
CA PRO A 175 -27.30 6.12 -4.58
C PRO A 175 -28.14 5.22 -3.66
N ALA A 176 -29.46 5.20 -3.88
CA ALA A 176 -30.37 4.43 -3.05
C ALA A 176 -30.28 2.91 -3.35
N GLY A 177 -29.76 2.14 -2.40
CA GLY A 177 -29.64 0.67 -2.52
C GLY A 177 -28.31 0.17 -3.10
N GLU A 178 -27.35 1.07 -3.31
CA GLU A 178 -26.00 0.77 -3.81
C GLU A 178 -24.95 1.19 -2.75
N PRO A 179 -23.69 0.73 -2.87
CA PRO A 179 -22.58 1.29 -2.10
C PRO A 179 -22.38 2.79 -2.37
N ASP A 180 -21.79 3.49 -1.41
CA ASP A 180 -21.37 4.87 -1.58
C ASP A 180 -20.35 5.02 -2.72
N ILE A 181 -20.46 6.10 -3.50
CA ILE A 181 -19.46 6.53 -4.48
C ILE A 181 -18.65 7.64 -3.80
N PRO A 182 -17.49 7.33 -3.18
CA PRO A 182 -16.71 8.31 -2.46
C PRO A 182 -16.12 9.35 -3.43
N ALA A 183 -15.87 10.55 -2.92
CA ALA A 183 -15.20 11.61 -3.67
C ALA A 183 -13.79 11.17 -4.14
N ILE A 184 -13.13 10.30 -3.38
CA ILE A 184 -11.89 9.65 -3.78
C ILE A 184 -11.70 8.29 -3.08
N ILE A 185 -11.06 7.36 -3.79
CA ILE A 185 -10.40 6.18 -3.21
C ILE A 185 -8.89 6.36 -3.38
N PHE A 186 -8.14 6.21 -2.29
CA PHE A 186 -6.68 6.18 -2.30
C PHE A 186 -6.19 4.80 -1.88
N SER A 187 -5.33 4.20 -2.68
CA SER A 187 -4.69 2.91 -2.39
C SER A 187 -3.17 3.05 -2.48
N ILE A 188 -2.48 2.53 -1.48
CA ILE A 188 -1.02 2.39 -1.46
C ILE A 188 -0.66 0.95 -1.08
N ALA A 189 0.25 0.33 -1.82
CA ALA A 189 0.71 -1.02 -1.55
C ALA A 189 2.19 -1.19 -1.92
N ARG A 190 2.98 -1.77 -1.01
CA ARG A 190 4.38 -2.15 -1.23
C ARG A 190 4.44 -3.31 -2.21
N ILE A 191 5.22 -3.15 -3.27
CA ILE A 191 5.36 -4.10 -4.37
C ILE A 191 6.78 -4.69 -4.49
N GLY A 192 7.74 -4.17 -3.71
CA GLY A 192 9.12 -4.65 -3.68
C GLY A 192 10.00 -3.88 -2.71
N ASP A 193 11.28 -4.25 -2.70
CA ASP A 193 12.37 -3.57 -1.99
C ASP A 193 13.14 -2.65 -2.97
#